data_AF-A0A7S1R6K1-F1
#
_entry.id   AF-A0A7S1R6K1-F1
#
_cell.length_a   1.000
_cell.length_b   1.000
_cell.length_c   1.000
_cell.angle_alpha   90.00
_cell.angle_beta   90.00
_cell.angle_gamma   90.00
#
_symmetry.space_group_name_H-M   'P 1'
#
loop_
_entity.id
_entity.type
_entity.pdbx_description
1 polymer ?
#
loop_
_entity_poly.entity_id
_entity_poly.type
_entity_poly.pdbx_seq_one_letter_code
_entity_poly.pdbx_strand_id
1 'polypeptide(L)'
;RGRLWESSPAVPPTDEEVPMQGTYLLSIGMKYTEYSSCVARTLFVDPTAVQKEAYGVLLEVHQLVLDSLKPDAVFRDIYLAAKARVQEKRPDLVEKFVKS
;
A
#
# COMPACT_ATOMS: atom_id res chain seq x y z
N ARG A 1 3.73 -4.37 19.88
CA ARG A 1 5.08 -5.01 19.83
C ARG A 1 5.16 -5.60 18.43
N GLY A 2 6.14 -5.20 17.63
CA GLY A 2 6.02 -5.00 16.17
C GLY A 2 5.95 -3.49 15.91
N ARG A 3 7.10 -2.82 15.91
CA ARG A 3 7.19 -1.35 16.00
C ARG A 3 7.90 -0.68 14.82
N LEU A 4 8.31 -1.44 13.82
CA LEU A 4 9.01 -0.92 12.65
C LEU A 4 8.17 -1.26 11.41
N TRP A 5 7.44 -0.28 10.92
CA TRP A 5 6.78 -0.34 9.63
C TRP A 5 7.34 0.80 8.78
N GLU A 6 7.83 0.47 7.61
CA GLU A 6 8.28 1.47 6.65
C GLU A 6 7.93 0.96 5.25
N SER A 7 7.22 1.79 4.49
CA SER A 7 6.72 1.43 3.16
C SER A 7 7.73 1.72 2.04
N SER A 8 8.95 2.13 2.40
CA SER A 8 10.02 2.39 1.44
C SER A 8 10.49 1.08 0.81
N PRO A 9 10.73 1.03 -0.51
CA PRO A 9 11.15 -0.19 -1.19
C PRO A 9 12.54 -0.71 -0.78
N ALA A 10 13.34 0.11 -0.08
CA ALA A 10 14.70 -0.23 0.35
C ALA A 10 14.79 -0.88 1.74
N VAL A 11 13.65 -1.14 2.40
CA VAL A 11 13.61 -1.63 3.78
C VAL A 11 13.89 -3.14 3.80
N PRO A 12 14.95 -3.60 4.49
CA PRO A 12 15.20 -5.02 4.66
C PRO A 12 14.17 -5.65 5.62
N PRO A 13 13.91 -6.97 5.51
CA PRO A 13 13.11 -7.68 6.51
C PRO A 13 13.79 -7.59 7.88
N THR A 14 12.99 -7.47 8.93
CA THR A 14 13.48 -7.50 10.31
C THR A 14 13.75 -8.94 10.75
N ASP A 15 14.80 -9.16 11.54
CA ASP A 15 15.10 -10.46 12.17
C ASP A 15 14.22 -10.75 13.40
N GLU A 16 13.15 -9.98 13.63
CA GLU A 16 12.19 -10.21 14.71
C GLU A 16 11.33 -11.46 14.43
N GLU A 17 11.02 -12.23 15.48
CA GLU A 17 10.08 -13.34 15.37
C GLU A 17 8.72 -12.87 14.88
N VAL A 18 8.15 -13.60 13.92
CA VAL A 18 6.83 -13.29 13.35
C VAL A 18 5.76 -13.56 14.42
N PRO A 19 5.05 -12.54 14.92
CA PRO A 19 4.03 -12.74 15.94
C PRO A 19 2.87 -13.57 15.37
N MET A 20 2.10 -14.24 16.25
CA MET A 20 0.95 -15.04 15.82
C MET A 20 -0.25 -14.21 15.32
N GLN A 21 -0.35 -12.95 15.75
CA GLN A 21 -1.44 -12.04 15.38
C GLN A 21 -0.86 -10.72 14.90
N GLY A 22 -1.52 -10.09 13.92
CA GLY A 22 -1.09 -8.79 13.43
C GLY A 22 -1.38 -8.54 11.96
N THR A 23 -0.71 -7.51 11.44
CA THR A 23 -0.72 -7.14 10.03
C THR A 23 0.68 -7.31 9.47
N TYR A 24 0.80 -8.05 8.38
CA TYR A 24 2.08 -8.36 7.74
C TYR A 24 2.08 -7.77 6.34
N LEU A 25 3.16 -7.09 5.98
CA LEU A 25 3.38 -6.60 4.63
C LEU A 25 4.40 -7.51 3.94
N LEU A 26 4.03 -8.04 2.78
CA LEU A 26 4.86 -8.90 1.97
C LEU A 26 5.09 -8.21 0.64
N SER A 27 6.36 -8.02 0.27
CA SER A 27 6.76 -7.46 -1.01
C SER A 27 7.74 -8.40 -1.67
N ILE A 28 7.44 -8.82 -2.90
CA ILE A 28 8.28 -9.73 -3.69
C ILE A 28 8.58 -9.04 -5.01
N GLY A 29 9.86 -9.02 -5.38
CA GLY A 29 10.33 -8.59 -6.70
C GLY A 29 10.96 -9.76 -7.43
N MET A 30 10.63 -9.94 -8.71
CA MET A 30 11.22 -10.96 -9.56
C MET A 30 11.69 -10.32 -10.86
N LYS A 31 12.89 -10.69 -11.30
CA LYS A 31 13.45 -10.31 -12.60
C LYS A 31 13.56 -11.55 -13.48
N TYR A 32 12.98 -11.48 -14.68
CA TYR A 32 13.13 -12.49 -15.72
C TYR A 32 13.78 -11.83 -16.94
N THR A 33 14.99 -12.27 -17.30
CA THR A 33 15.85 -11.60 -18.29
C THR A 33 16.05 -10.13 -17.92
N GLU A 34 15.61 -9.15 -18.73
CA GLU A 34 15.65 -7.72 -18.42
C GLU A 34 14.35 -7.14 -17.87
N TYR A 35 13.29 -7.96 -17.74
CA TYR A 35 12.00 -7.51 -17.24
C TYR A 35 11.87 -7.72 -15.74
N SER A 36 11.55 -6.64 -15.02
CA SER A 36 11.29 -6.66 -13.58
C SER A 36 9.80 -6.61 -13.30
N SER A 37 9.37 -7.37 -12.30
CA SER A 37 8.00 -7.38 -11.79
C SER A 37 8.04 -7.30 -10.27
N CYS A 38 7.03 -6.67 -9.66
CA CYS A 38 6.88 -6.63 -8.23
C CYS A 38 5.42 -6.84 -7.82
N VAL A 39 5.23 -7.44 -6.65
CA VAL A 39 3.92 -7.62 -6.03
C VAL A 39 4.04 -7.35 -4.54
N ALA A 40 3.15 -6.50 -4.02
CA ALA A 40 3.02 -6.23 -2.61
C ALA A 40 1.63 -6.65 -2.12
N ARG A 41 1.56 -7.28 -0.94
CA ARG A 41 0.32 -7.76 -0.30
C ARG A 41 0.35 -7.49 1.19
N THR A 42 -0.83 -7.25 1.75
CA THR A 42 -1.05 -7.10 3.19
C THR A 42 -1.82 -8.31 3.68
N LEU A 43 -1.27 -9.06 4.63
CA LEU A 43 -1.93 -10.17 5.29
C LEU A 43 -2.40 -9.74 6.68
N PHE A 44 -3.60 -10.16 7.04
CA PHE A 44 -4.18 -9.89 8.35
C PHE A 44 -4.41 -11.20 9.11
N VAL A 45 -3.96 -11.24 10.36
CA VAL A 45 -4.36 -12.26 11.34
C VAL A 45 -5.06 -11.55 12.50
N ASP A 46 -6.33 -11.89 12.70
CA ASP A 46 -7.25 -11.21 13.63
C ASP A 46 -7.36 -9.69 13.45
N PRO A 47 -7.75 -9.20 12.25
CA PRO A 47 -7.85 -7.76 12.00
C PRO A 47 -8.98 -7.08 12.77
N THR A 48 -8.67 -5.90 13.30
CA THR A 48 -9.64 -4.96 13.86
C THR A 48 -10.57 -4.37 12.78
N ALA A 49 -11.74 -3.86 13.19
CA ALA A 49 -12.68 -3.21 12.27
C ALA A 49 -12.03 -2.04 11.51
N VAL A 50 -11.21 -1.23 12.20
CA VAL A 50 -10.50 -0.09 11.62
C VAL A 50 -9.51 -0.54 10.53
N GLN A 51 -8.80 -1.65 10.72
CA GLN A 51 -7.87 -2.20 9.73
C GLN A 51 -8.61 -2.70 8.48
N LYS A 52 -9.75 -3.39 8.65
CA LYS A 52 -10.58 -3.86 7.53
C LYS A 52 -11.11 -2.69 6.70
N GLU A 53 -11.62 -1.66 7.37
CA GLU A 53 -12.15 -0.47 6.72
C GLU A 53 -11.04 0.30 5.96
N ALA A 54 -9.90 0.51 6.60
CA ALA A 54 -8.73 1.14 5.96
C ALA A 54 -8.25 0.35 4.74
N TYR A 55 -8.25 -0.99 4.81
CA TYR A 55 -7.91 -1.84 3.67
C TYR A 55 -8.96 -1.77 2.55
N GLY A 56 -10.25 -1.61 2.90
CA GLY A 56 -11.31 -1.35 1.92
C GLY A 56 -11.05 -0.07 1.12
N VAL A 57 -10.69 1.02 1.80
CA VAL A 57 -10.30 2.28 1.14
C VAL A 57 -9.05 2.09 0.28
N LEU A 58 -8.05 1.34 0.76
CA LEU A 58 -6.85 1.03 -0.01
C LEU A 58 -7.18 0.33 -1.34
N LEU A 59 -8.07 -0.67 -1.32
CA LEU A 59 -8.48 -1.39 -2.53
C LEU A 59 -9.18 -0.48 -3.54
N GLU A 60 -10.08 0.38 -3.06
CA GLU A 60 -10.77 1.32 -3.95
C GLU A 60 -9.82 2.35 -4.58
N VAL A 61 -8.87 2.88 -3.80
CA VAL A 61 -7.85 3.80 -4.31
C VAL A 61 -6.95 3.09 -5.32
N HIS A 62 -6.57 1.85 -5.04
CA HIS A 62 -5.77 1.05 -5.97
C HIS A 62 -6.51 0.83 -7.30
N GLN A 63 -7.79 0.48 -7.26
CA GLN A 63 -8.61 0.34 -8.47
C GLN A 63 -8.72 1.66 -9.24
N LEU A 64 -8.96 2.77 -8.54
CA LEU A 64 -9.01 4.11 -9.17
C LEU A 64 -7.71 4.45 -9.89
N VAL A 65 -6.55 4.14 -9.29
CA VAL A 65 -5.25 4.38 -9.91
C VAL A 65 -5.10 3.51 -11.17
N LEU A 66 -5.43 2.22 -11.10
CA LEU A 66 -5.38 1.33 -12.26
C LEU A 66 -6.28 1.82 -13.41
N ASP A 67 -7.50 2.26 -13.11
CA ASP A 67 -8.43 2.78 -14.10
C ASP A 67 -7.98 4.12 -14.71
N SER A 68 -7.15 4.88 -13.97
CA SER A 68 -6.60 6.17 -14.41
C SER A 68 -5.32 6.04 -15.23
N LEU A 69 -4.65 4.88 -15.20
CA LEU A 69 -3.45 4.59 -15.98
C LEU A 69 -3.81 4.34 -17.46
N LYS A 70 -4.06 5.42 -18.18
CA LYS A 70 -4.36 5.44 -19.62
C LYS A 70 -3.22 6.08 -20.41
N PRO A 71 -3.15 5.87 -21.74
CA PRO A 71 -2.23 6.62 -22.59
C PRO A 71 -2.36 8.13 -22.34
N ASP A 72 -1.23 8.83 -22.35
CA ASP A 72 -1.11 10.28 -22.12
C ASP A 72 -1.51 10.80 -20.72
N ALA A 73 -1.77 9.91 -19.75
CA ALA A 73 -2.10 10.31 -18.40
C ALA A 73 -0.89 10.90 -17.65
N VAL A 74 -1.11 12.04 -16.98
CA VAL A 74 -0.09 12.70 -16.16
C VAL A 74 -0.06 12.06 -14.77
N PHE A 75 1.03 11.39 -14.41
CA PHE A 75 1.17 10.68 -13.13
C PHE A 75 0.93 11.57 -11.90
N ARG A 76 1.34 12.84 -11.95
CA ARG A 76 1.06 13.82 -10.88
C ARG A 76 -0.44 13.93 -10.60
N ASP A 77 -1.25 13.99 -11.64
CA ASP A 77 -2.68 14.22 -11.52
C ASP A 77 -3.38 12.94 -11.02
N ILE A 78 -2.88 11.76 -11.41
CA ILE A 78 -3.31 10.46 -10.86
C ILE A 78 -3.03 10.40 -9.34
N TYR A 79 -1.84 10.81 -8.91
CA TYR A 79 -1.49 10.84 -7.48
C TYR A 79 -2.38 11.80 -6.69
N LEU A 80 -2.64 13.00 -7.23
CA LEU A 80 -3.54 13.97 -6.61
C LEU A 80 -4.98 13.44 -6.51
N ALA A 81 -5.47 12.75 -7.54
CA ALA A 81 -6.79 12.10 -7.53
C ALA A 81 -6.88 10.99 -6.48
N ALA A 82 -5.85 10.15 -6.35
CA ALA A 82 -5.76 9.12 -5.32
C ALA A 82 -5.77 9.74 -3.92
N LYS A 83 -4.98 10.80 -3.70
CA LYS A 83 -4.93 11.52 -2.42
C LYS A 83 -6.27 12.18 -2.07
N ALA A 84 -6.95 12.77 -3.05
CA ALA A 84 -8.28 13.36 -2.88
C ALA A 84 -9.32 12.30 -2.48
N ARG A 85 -9.27 11.11 -3.08
CA ARG A 85 -10.17 10.00 -2.71
C ARG A 85 -9.92 9.50 -1.27
N VAL A 86 -8.66 9.45 -0.83
CA VAL A 86 -8.35 9.16 0.58
C VAL A 86 -8.89 10.25 1.49
N GLN A 87 -8.73 11.52 1.12
CA GLN A 87 -9.23 12.65 1.90
C GLN A 87 -10.76 12.65 2.05
N GLU A 88 -11.49 12.26 1.00
CA GLU A 88 -12.94 12.13 1.00
C GLU A 88 -13.43 11.03 1.96
N LYS A 89 -12.78 9.86 1.93
CA LYS A 89 -13.23 8.70 2.72
C LYS A 89 -12.67 8.65 4.13
N ARG A 90 -11.38 8.93 4.28
CA ARG A 90 -10.59 8.78 5.51
C ARG A 90 -9.55 9.88 5.62
N PRO A 91 -9.97 11.11 5.99
CA PRO A 91 -9.07 12.26 6.09
C PRO A 91 -7.92 12.04 7.09
N ASP A 92 -8.14 11.19 8.10
CA ASP A 92 -7.13 10.80 9.10
C ASP A 92 -5.93 10.04 8.51
N LEU A 93 -6.07 9.47 7.31
CA LEU A 93 -5.02 8.69 6.65
C LEU A 93 -4.22 9.50 5.62
N VAL A 94 -4.63 10.74 5.32
CA VAL A 94 -4.00 11.56 4.26
C VAL A 94 -2.54 11.88 4.58
N GLU A 95 -2.23 12.18 5.84
CA GLU A 95 -0.85 12.47 6.26
C GLU A 95 0.05 11.23 6.24
N LYS A 96 -0.55 10.04 6.34
CA LYS A 96 0.12 8.74 6.31
C LYS A 96 0.20 8.15 4.90
N PHE A 97 -0.35 8.83 3.91
CA PHE A 97 -0.29 8.39 2.53
C PHE A 97 1.14 8.50 1.99
N VAL A 98 1.55 7.52 1.18
CA VAL A 98 2.90 7.46 0.63
C VAL A 98 3.19 8.71 -0.19
N LYS A 99 4.35 9.33 0.03
CA LYS A 99 4.78 10.51 -0.73
C LYS A 99 5.28 10.09 -2.12
N SER A 100 4.94 10.89 -3.13
CA SER A 100 5.56 10.83 -4.46
C SER A 100 6.99 11.38 -4.43
#